data_AF-A0A1R3URC7-F1
#
_entry.id   AF-A0A1R3URC7-F1
#
_cell.length_a   1.000
_cell.length_b   1.000
_cell.length_c   1.000
_cell.angle_alpha   90.00
_cell.angle_beta   90.00
_cell.angle_gamma   90.00
#
_symmetry.space_group_name_H-M   'P 1'
#
loop_
_entity.id
_entity.type
_entity.pdbx_description
1 polymer ?
#
loop_
_entity_poly.entity_id
_entity_poly.type
_entity_poly.pdbx_seq_one_letter_code
_entity_poly.pdbx_strand_id
1 'polypeptide(L)'
;MTHPIPAPRPSSDPLYRTHPGLPRRSPLIGPVCPRCAHPSCRRIRAEELPILGGHKAEYRDEHAFAASVQTRNRHLIIWYGEKTGSFWVASSTGLAEVPDSATLTRLLAPEPEPHPEPTPFLRPYLNPTNPNLNPVLI
;
A
#
# COMPACT_ATOMS: atom_id res chain seq x y z
N MET A 1 -19.78 -35.82 -17.04
CA MET A 1 -19.28 -35.58 -15.68
C MET A 1 -19.73 -36.74 -14.81
N THR A 2 -18.88 -37.75 -14.61
CA THR A 2 -19.32 -39.10 -14.19
C THR A 2 -18.96 -39.45 -12.75
N HIS A 3 -18.55 -38.48 -11.92
CA HIS A 3 -18.26 -38.71 -10.51
C HIS A 3 -18.81 -37.55 -9.66
N PRO A 4 -19.98 -37.69 -9.01
CA PRO A 4 -20.43 -36.72 -8.02
C PRO A 4 -19.50 -36.75 -6.80
N ILE A 5 -19.28 -35.59 -6.21
CA ILE A 5 -18.52 -35.47 -4.96
C ILE A 5 -19.31 -36.22 -3.87
N PRO A 6 -18.70 -37.19 -3.15
CA PRO A 6 -19.39 -37.94 -2.12
C PRO A 6 -19.82 -37.03 -0.97
N ALA A 7 -20.99 -37.33 -0.41
CA ALA A 7 -21.56 -36.57 0.69
C ALA A 7 -20.64 -36.61 1.94
N PRO A 8 -20.61 -35.54 2.76
CA PRO A 8 -19.88 -35.53 4.00
C PRO A 8 -20.27 -36.71 4.91
N ARG A 9 -19.29 -37.35 5.55
CA ARG A 9 -19.55 -38.45 6.48
C ARG A 9 -20.36 -37.94 7.69
N PRO A 10 -21.38 -38.70 8.14
CA PRO A 10 -22.14 -38.34 9.34
C PRO A 10 -21.26 -38.47 10.59
N SER A 11 -21.58 -37.70 11.64
CA SER A 11 -20.83 -37.67 12.90
C SER A 11 -20.84 -38.99 13.68
N SER A 12 -21.70 -39.93 13.29
CA SER A 12 -21.78 -41.28 13.85
C SER A 12 -20.78 -42.27 13.23
N ASP A 13 -20.09 -41.90 12.14
CA ASP A 13 -19.08 -42.76 11.50
C ASP A 13 -17.82 -42.84 12.40
N PRO A 14 -17.30 -44.04 12.74
CA PRO A 14 -16.08 -44.19 13.54
C PRO A 14 -14.83 -43.60 12.88
N LEU A 15 -14.86 -43.35 11.57
CA LEU A 15 -13.81 -42.65 10.82
C LEU A 15 -14.11 -41.15 10.64
N TYR A 16 -15.16 -40.63 11.29
CA TYR A 16 -15.45 -39.21 11.36
C TYR A 16 -14.33 -38.51 12.14
N ARG A 17 -13.37 -37.95 11.41
CA ARG A 17 -12.44 -36.99 12.00
C ARG A 17 -13.19 -35.67 12.12
N THR A 18 -13.53 -35.27 13.35
CA THR A 18 -13.75 -33.85 13.65
C THR A 18 -12.54 -33.11 13.12
N HIS A 19 -12.72 -32.32 12.06
CA HIS A 19 -11.71 -31.33 11.69
C HIS A 19 -11.42 -30.54 12.97
N PRO A 20 -10.15 -30.46 13.43
CA PRO A 20 -9.81 -29.51 14.46
C PRO A 20 -10.18 -28.16 13.86
N GLY A 21 -11.28 -27.57 14.33
CA GLY A 21 -11.59 -26.20 13.99
C GLY A 21 -10.34 -25.43 14.35
N LEU A 22 -9.72 -24.78 13.35
CA LEU A 22 -8.68 -23.80 13.59
C LEU A 22 -9.12 -22.99 14.82
N PRO A 23 -8.26 -22.80 15.83
CA PRO A 23 -8.66 -22.14 17.06
C PRO A 23 -9.38 -20.87 16.65
N ARG A 24 -10.69 -20.78 16.97
CA ARG A 24 -11.42 -19.52 16.83
C ARG A 24 -10.53 -18.53 17.55
N ARG A 25 -9.94 -17.58 16.82
CA ARG A 25 -9.09 -16.56 17.42
C ARG A 25 -9.92 -15.91 18.50
N SER A 26 -9.67 -16.28 19.75
CA SER A 26 -10.26 -15.59 20.88
C SER A 26 -9.95 -14.11 20.67
N PRO A 27 -10.90 -13.19 20.91
CA PRO A 27 -10.58 -11.78 20.96
C PRO A 27 -9.35 -11.64 21.87
N LEU A 28 -8.38 -10.83 21.45
CA LEU A 28 -7.25 -10.49 22.31
C LEU A 28 -7.82 -9.66 23.47
N ILE A 29 -8.34 -10.34 24.50
CA ILE A 29 -8.87 -9.74 25.72
C ILE A 29 -7.63 -9.31 26.52
N GLY A 30 -7.16 -8.11 26.24
CA GLY A 30 -6.05 -7.46 26.91
C GLY A 30 -6.24 -5.95 26.88
N PRO A 31 -5.51 -5.20 27.72
CA PRO A 31 -5.61 -3.75 27.75
C PRO A 31 -5.31 -3.18 26.36
N VAL A 32 -6.33 -2.62 25.71
CA VAL A 32 -6.19 -1.92 24.45
C VAL A 32 -5.60 -0.56 24.76
N CYS A 33 -4.43 -0.23 24.22
CA CYS A 33 -3.90 1.11 24.44
C CYS A 33 -4.86 2.12 23.80
N PRO A 34 -5.19 3.24 24.45
CA PRO A 34 -6.17 4.19 23.92
C PRO A 34 -5.68 4.95 22.68
N ARG A 35 -4.36 4.96 22.42
CA ARG A 35 -3.74 5.82 21.39
C ARG A 35 -2.65 5.16 20.55
N CYS A 36 -2.28 3.90 20.81
CA CYS A 36 -1.18 3.29 20.04
C CYS A 36 -1.61 3.00 18.59
N ALA A 37 -0.64 2.99 17.69
CA ALA A 37 -0.84 2.70 16.27
C ALA A 37 -0.76 1.20 15.94
N HIS A 38 -0.65 0.31 16.95
CA HIS A 38 -0.56 -1.13 16.70
C HIS A 38 -1.82 -1.66 16.00
N PRO A 39 -1.69 -2.46 14.92
CA PRO A 39 -2.82 -2.95 14.16
C PRO A 39 -3.87 -3.69 15.01
N SER A 40 -3.42 -4.50 15.97
CA SER A 40 -4.29 -5.23 16.89
C SER A 40 -5.13 -4.30 17.77
N CYS A 41 -4.51 -3.32 18.42
CA CYS A 41 -5.20 -2.37 19.28
C CYS A 41 -6.17 -1.50 18.50
N ARG A 42 -5.76 -0.98 17.33
CA ARG A 42 -6.64 -0.20 16.46
C ARG A 42 -7.87 -1.00 16.05
N ARG A 43 -7.69 -2.27 15.64
CA ARG A 43 -8.80 -3.13 15.23
C ARG A 43 -9.82 -3.33 16.34
N ILE A 44 -9.37 -3.52 17.59
CA ILE A 44 -10.26 -3.66 18.74
C ILE A 44 -10.97 -2.34 19.05
N ARG A 45 -10.26 -1.21 19.10
CA ARG A 45 -10.90 0.12 19.28
C ARG A 45 -11.94 0.39 18.21
N ALA A 46 -11.64 0.05 16.96
CA ALA A 46 -12.54 0.24 15.84
C ALA A 46 -13.80 -0.63 15.93
N GLU A 47 -13.81 -1.73 16.68
CA GLU A 47 -15.03 -2.52 16.96
C GLU A 47 -15.97 -1.81 17.93
N GLU A 48 -15.45 -0.98 18.82
CA GLU A 48 -16.23 -0.23 19.82
C GLU A 48 -16.71 1.14 19.33
N LEU A 49 -16.08 1.66 18.26
CA LEU A 49 -16.39 2.98 17.70
C LEU A 49 -17.54 2.95 16.68
N PRO A 50 -18.30 4.05 16.55
CA PRO A 50 -19.40 4.12 15.60
C PRO A 50 -18.91 4.07 14.15
N ILE A 51 -19.77 3.55 13.29
CA ILE A 51 -19.64 3.69 11.83
C ILE A 51 -20.20 5.06 11.45
N LEU A 52 -19.37 5.92 10.87
CA LEU A 52 -19.74 7.25 10.40
C LEU A 52 -19.54 7.28 8.88
N GLY A 53 -20.58 7.59 8.11
CA GLY A 53 -20.46 7.65 6.64
C GLY A 53 -20.00 6.33 6.00
N GLY A 54 -20.34 5.19 6.60
CA GLY A 54 -19.99 3.85 6.08
C GLY A 54 -18.60 3.33 6.43
N HIS A 55 -17.80 4.09 7.19
CA HIS A 55 -16.47 3.69 7.67
C HIS A 55 -16.35 3.82 9.19
N LYS A 56 -15.46 3.04 9.82
CA LYS A 56 -15.20 3.11 11.26
C LYS A 56 -14.43 4.38 11.60
N ALA A 57 -14.85 5.08 12.67
CA ALA A 57 -14.24 6.34 13.07
C ALA A 57 -12.72 6.24 13.36
N GLU A 58 -12.22 5.08 13.80
CA GLU A 58 -10.80 4.82 14.02
C GLU A 58 -9.94 5.03 12.76
N TYR A 59 -10.50 4.78 11.57
CA TYR A 59 -9.79 4.77 10.29
C TYR A 59 -10.11 5.97 9.39
N ARG A 60 -10.70 7.03 9.96
CA ARG A 60 -11.12 8.22 9.23
C ARG A 60 -9.96 8.85 8.46
N ASP A 61 -8.80 8.96 9.09
CA ASP A 61 -7.65 9.66 8.52
C ASP A 61 -7.08 8.89 7.31
N GLU A 62 -7.11 7.55 7.33
CA GLU A 62 -6.72 6.72 6.19
C GLU A 62 -7.70 6.85 5.01
N HIS A 63 -9.00 6.91 5.28
CA HIS A 63 -10.00 7.15 4.24
C HIS A 63 -9.84 8.55 3.62
N ALA A 64 -9.63 9.58 4.44
CA ALA A 64 -9.35 10.93 3.98
C ALA A 64 -8.06 10.98 3.14
N PHE A 65 -7.02 10.26 3.57
CA PHE A 65 -5.78 10.15 2.82
C PHE A 65 -6.00 9.48 1.46
N ALA A 66 -6.67 8.32 1.41
CA ALA A 66 -6.99 7.64 0.15
C ALA A 66 -7.74 8.55 -0.83
N ALA A 67 -8.76 9.28 -0.36
CA ALA A 67 -9.50 10.24 -1.16
C ALA A 67 -8.61 11.38 -1.71
N SER A 68 -7.69 11.89 -0.89
CA SER A 68 -6.73 12.93 -1.30
C SER A 68 -5.76 12.44 -2.38
N VAL A 69 -5.37 11.17 -2.32
CA VAL A 69 -4.50 10.53 -3.31
C VAL A 69 -5.26 10.27 -4.60
N GLN A 70 -6.50 9.77 -4.51
CA GLN A 70 -7.37 9.55 -5.67
C GLN A 70 -7.68 10.86 -6.42
N THR A 71 -7.85 11.97 -5.70
CA THR A 71 -8.07 13.29 -6.30
C THR A 71 -6.94 13.70 -7.25
N ARG A 72 -5.69 13.33 -6.90
CA ARG A 72 -4.49 13.57 -7.71
C ARG A 72 -4.31 12.53 -8.82
N ASN A 73 -4.83 11.32 -8.63
CA ASN A 73 -4.67 10.19 -9.55
C ASN A 73 -6.04 9.69 -10.06
N ARG A 74 -6.71 10.51 -10.88
CA ARG A 74 -8.09 10.25 -11.32
C ARG A 74 -8.29 9.00 -12.17
N HIS A 75 -7.21 8.41 -12.67
CA HIS A 75 -7.23 7.17 -13.46
C HIS A 75 -7.13 5.91 -12.59
N LEU A 76 -7.00 6.07 -11.27
CA LEU A 76 -6.94 4.99 -10.28
C LEU A 76 -8.15 5.03 -9.36
N ILE A 77 -8.57 3.87 -8.88
CA ILE A 77 -9.53 3.75 -7.77
C ILE A 77 -8.72 3.39 -6.52
N ILE A 78 -8.76 4.23 -5.50
CA ILE A 78 -7.93 4.08 -4.30
C ILE A 78 -8.82 4.12 -3.07
N TRP A 79 -8.73 3.10 -2.22
CA TRP A 79 -9.51 3.03 -0.98
C TRP A 79 -8.73 2.38 0.15
N TYR A 80 -9.15 2.62 1.39
CA TYR A 80 -8.60 1.94 2.56
C TYR A 80 -9.46 0.73 2.96
N GLY A 81 -8.85 -0.45 3.02
CA GLY A 81 -9.51 -1.68 3.42
C GLY A 81 -9.42 -1.89 4.93
N GLU A 82 -10.44 -1.49 5.70
CA GLU A 82 -10.42 -1.58 7.17
C GLU A 82 -10.19 -3.00 7.71
N LYS A 83 -10.67 -4.02 6.98
CA LYS A 83 -10.50 -5.43 7.35
C LYS A 83 -9.06 -5.91 7.19
N THR A 84 -8.36 -5.42 6.17
CA THR A 84 -6.97 -5.79 5.89
C THR A 84 -5.98 -4.85 6.58
N GLY A 85 -6.39 -3.61 6.85
CA GLY A 85 -5.54 -2.55 7.37
C GLY A 85 -4.66 -1.91 6.29
N SER A 86 -4.97 -2.12 5.02
CA SER A 86 -4.12 -1.75 3.86
C SER A 86 -4.87 -0.83 2.90
N PHE A 87 -4.11 -0.06 2.12
CA PHE A 87 -4.64 0.64 0.95
C PHE A 87 -4.76 -0.32 -0.23
N TRP A 88 -5.81 -0.15 -1.02
CA TRP A 88 -6.02 -0.89 -2.25
C TRP A 88 -6.06 0.08 -3.41
N VAL A 89 -5.38 -0.30 -4.49
CA VAL A 89 -5.27 0.50 -5.71
C VAL A 89 -5.70 -0.38 -6.89
N ALA A 90 -6.80 -0.02 -7.53
CA ALA A 90 -7.18 -0.60 -8.80
C ALA A 90 -6.75 0.33 -9.95
N SER A 91 -6.04 -0.23 -10.91
CA SER A 91 -5.60 0.40 -12.15
C SER A 91 -6.16 -0.37 -13.35
N SER A 92 -5.87 0.10 -14.56
CA SER A 92 -6.16 -0.64 -15.79
C SER A 92 -5.39 -1.96 -15.91
N THR A 93 -4.29 -2.12 -15.18
CA THR A 93 -3.41 -3.30 -15.24
C THR A 93 -3.69 -4.31 -14.12
N GLY A 94 -4.45 -3.94 -13.09
CA GLY A 94 -4.83 -4.88 -12.05
C GLY A 94 -5.16 -4.21 -10.71
N LEU A 95 -5.09 -5.03 -9.66
CA LEU A 95 -5.38 -4.64 -8.28
C LEU A 95 -4.15 -4.89 -7.42
N ALA A 96 -3.73 -3.87 -6.67
CA ALA A 96 -2.60 -3.94 -5.76
C ALA A 96 -3.02 -3.62 -4.32
N GLU A 97 -2.51 -4.42 -3.37
CA GLU A 97 -2.58 -4.13 -1.95
C GLU A 97 -1.29 -3.42 -1.50
N VAL A 98 -1.44 -2.34 -0.74
CA VAL A 98 -0.34 -1.49 -0.27
C VAL A 98 -0.46 -1.31 1.25
N PRO A 99 0.56 -1.69 2.04
CA PRO A 99 0.41 -1.82 3.49
C PRO A 99 0.27 -0.49 4.25
N ASP A 100 0.85 0.60 3.72
CA ASP A 100 0.90 1.88 4.42
C ASP A 100 0.92 3.09 3.46
N SER A 101 0.69 4.28 4.02
CA SER A 101 0.59 5.53 3.27
C SER A 101 1.92 5.97 2.66
N ALA A 102 3.06 5.64 3.27
CA ALA A 102 4.38 6.00 2.75
C ALA A 102 4.72 5.15 1.52
N THR A 103 4.41 3.86 1.57
CA THR A 103 4.55 2.93 0.44
C THR A 103 3.62 3.36 -0.70
N LEU A 104 2.37 3.72 -0.40
CA LEU A 104 1.43 4.23 -1.42
C LEU A 104 1.95 5.51 -2.08
N THR A 105 2.45 6.45 -1.28
CA THR A 105 2.99 7.72 -1.80
C THR A 105 4.22 7.48 -2.69
N ARG A 106 5.09 6.53 -2.32
CA ARG A 106 6.27 6.18 -3.11
C ARG A 106 5.89 5.51 -4.42
N LEU A 107 4.91 4.60 -4.41
CA LEU A 107 4.45 3.90 -5.63
C LEU A 107 3.79 4.84 -6.64
N LEU A 108 3.15 5.90 -6.16
CA LEU A 108 2.48 6.90 -6.99
C LEU A 108 3.34 8.15 -7.26
N ALA A 109 4.59 8.15 -6.79
CA ALA A 109 5.51 9.22 -7.14
C ALA A 109 5.79 9.13 -8.65
N PRO A 110 5.77 10.26 -9.38
CA PRO A 110 6.20 10.27 -10.76
C PRO A 110 7.64 9.74 -10.86
N GLU A 111 7.94 9.06 -11.97
CA GLU A 111 9.29 8.62 -12.25
C GLU A 111 10.22 9.84 -12.18
N PRO A 112 11.38 9.74 -11.49
CA PRO A 112 12.31 10.85 -11.45
C PRO A 112 12.69 11.20 -12.89
N GLU A 113 12.45 12.46 -13.28
CA GLU A 113 12.93 13.01 -14.53
C GLU A 113 14.41 12.62 -14.69
N PRO A 114 14.81 12.03 -15.84
CA PRO A 114 16.21 11.72 -16.07
C PRO A 114 16.99 13.00 -15.83
N HIS A 115 17.86 12.98 -14.81
CA HIS A 115 18.79 14.09 -14.60
C HIS A 115 19.54 14.26 -15.92
N PRO A 116 19.59 15.46 -16.51
CA PRO A 116 20.50 15.69 -17.61
C PRO A 116 21.87 15.30 -17.09
N GLU A 117 22.48 14.27 -17.70
CA GLU A 117 23.86 13.92 -17.42
C GLU A 117 24.65 15.24 -17.49
N PRO A 118 25.54 15.52 -16.51
CA PRO A 118 26.40 16.69 -16.62
C PRO A 118 27.12 16.55 -17.96
N THR A 119 26.75 17.41 -18.92
CA THR A 119 27.38 17.47 -20.23
C THR A 119 28.88 17.41 -19.98
N PRO A 120 29.63 16.43 -20.53
CA PRO A 120 31.05 16.36 -20.30
C PRO A 120 31.60 17.72 -20.72
N PHE A 121 32.15 18.46 -19.76
CA PHE A 121 32.64 19.81 -19.95
C PHE A 121 33.43 19.86 -21.27
N LEU A 122 32.84 20.49 -22.29
CA LEU A 122 33.56 20.87 -23.49
C LEU A 122 34.62 21.85 -23.02
N ARG A 123 35.83 21.36 -22.79
CA ARG A 123 36.98 22.16 -22.35
C ARG A 123 37.16 23.28 -23.38
N PRO A 124 36.97 24.57 -23.00
CA PRO A 124 37.01 25.68 -23.95
C PRO A 124 38.34 25.87 -24.68
N TYR A 125 39.41 25.24 -24.19
CA TYR A 125 40.78 25.45 -24.64
C TYR A 125 41.24 24.51 -25.77
N LEU A 126 40.39 23.59 -26.23
CA LEU A 126 40.71 22.68 -27.34
C LEU A 126 39.99 23.07 -28.63
N ASN A 127 39.84 24.37 -28.88
CA ASN A 127 39.41 24.86 -30.18
C ASN A 127 40.65 25.24 -31.02
N PRO A 128 41.17 24.37 -31.91
CA PRO A 128 42.39 24.63 -32.68
C PRO A 128 42.22 25.71 -33.76
N THR A 129 41.09 26.41 -33.82
CA THR A 129 40.73 27.34 -34.90
C THR A 129 40.66 28.81 -34.49
N ASN A 130 41.08 29.20 -33.28
CA ASN A 130 41.11 30.62 -32.90
C ASN A 130 42.53 31.22 -32.97
N PRO A 131 42.88 31.96 -34.05
CA PRO A 131 44.21 32.53 -34.23
C PRO A 131 44.46 33.83 -33.42
N ASN A 132 43.60 34.18 -32.46
CA ASN A 132 43.55 35.55 -31.91
C ASN A 132 43.68 35.65 -30.38
N LEU A 133 44.64 34.94 -29.79
CA LEU A 133 45.03 35.20 -28.40
C LEU A 133 46.54 35.48 -28.32
N ASN A 134 46.88 36.77 -28.31
CA ASN A 134 48.18 37.26 -27.86
C ASN A 134 48.36 36.92 -26.38
N PRO A 135 49.52 36.37 -25.96
CA PRO A 135 49.79 36.15 -24.55
C PRO A 135 50.13 37.49 -23.89
N VAL A 136 49.31 37.90 -22.92
CA VAL A 136 49.71 38.93 -21.95
C VAL A 136 50.60 38.24 -20.92
N LEU A 137 51.89 38.55 -20.97
CA LEU A 137 52.88 38.24 -19.94
C LEU A 137 52.61 39.12 -18.71
N ILE A 138 52.32 38.50 -17.56
CA ILE A 138 52.79 38.92 -16.22
C ILE A 138 52.99 37.66 -15.38
#